data_AF-A0A1R2ATD7-F1
#
_entry.id   AF-A0A1R2ATD7-F1
#
_cell.length_a   1.000
_cell.length_b   1.000
_cell.length_c   1.000
_cell.angle_alpha   90.00
_cell.angle_beta   90.00
_cell.angle_gamma   90.00
#
_symmetry.space_group_name_H-M   'P 1'
#
loop_
_entity.id
_entity.type
_entity.pdbx_description
1 polymer ?
#
loop_
_entity_poly.entity_id
_entity_poly.type
_entity_poly.pdbx_seq_one_letter_code
_entity_poly.pdbx_strand_id
1 'polypeptide(L)'
;MEFTQVSKWNNLSNLFFDEYEKTVFYIHSDRLYISGAHNYINLSPYSKYVSRPIFKAAVDEARETLILELKQKKLHIFALKEICTNKIRVKHEILGFFPAKHRAISWELCIITINSLEFVKIDDDLKTNFKFSASHSISYYNVDVFTGILVLYSVNSAVVYTTYEKKPRVLVKIPLDYHIAQLPGVTNLFQYNLPQLDYKFLLVVNVYSKMYLLNLDGFSGVLQIYSVSGNKEEIYIDSGAYNVRVIDNLIILHNFGLQESTIIDWLSEPKYFKINHRGSFELNPTLVRLSNEHALDVQSRQFLKLKLEPLSWIDSLPNIQYAIDFYLRRQGTLPSSLNLMKEAILSNKSIEFILKKLVRKEEHIPLITQDQIYTSVFLQCFKENCDLSYLTKAILLYCKELIFNNITLELQLEMLVIRVLIKAQDFVALQDLITYHIIADSKDIALLIVDLSKRSTFQYGYLLGIDMLYRLKLYTIAMDVMISQGDYVETMNLLMDHPCPGYDLSKLHKDSNDAYTNMIIQEFLKDNIY
;
A
#
# COMPACT_ATOMS: atom_id res chain seq x y z
N MET A 1 7.44 -8.91 -15.37
CA MET A 1 6.54 -9.83 -14.63
C MET A 1 7.05 -11.22 -14.88
N GLU A 2 7.14 -12.05 -13.84
CA GLU A 2 7.70 -13.39 -13.99
C GLU A 2 6.88 -14.42 -13.21
N PHE A 3 6.68 -15.58 -13.81
CA PHE A 3 6.16 -16.75 -13.09
C PHE A 3 7.34 -17.51 -12.50
N THR A 4 7.43 -17.53 -11.18
CA THR A 4 8.43 -18.31 -10.45
C THR A 4 7.86 -19.68 -10.10
N GLN A 5 8.66 -20.73 -10.31
CA GLN A 5 8.27 -22.07 -9.92
C GLN A 5 8.27 -22.18 -8.40
N VAL A 6 7.11 -22.53 -7.83
CA VAL A 6 6.95 -22.80 -6.40
C VAL A 6 7.26 -24.26 -6.11
N SER A 7 6.71 -25.17 -6.92
CA SER A 7 6.94 -26.61 -6.79
C SER A 7 6.56 -27.38 -8.06
N LYS A 8 6.98 -28.65 -8.14
CA LYS A 8 6.65 -29.58 -9.23
C LYS A 8 5.96 -30.81 -8.64
N TRP A 9 4.93 -31.34 -9.30
CA TRP A 9 4.24 -32.54 -8.82
C TRP A 9 4.43 -33.74 -9.76
N ASN A 10 4.25 -34.93 -9.18
CA ASN A 10 4.50 -36.20 -9.87
C ASN A 10 3.22 -36.92 -10.34
N ASN A 11 2.07 -36.74 -9.66
CA ASN A 11 0.82 -37.47 -9.98
C ASN A 11 -0.41 -36.56 -10.04
N LEU A 12 -1.30 -36.84 -10.99
CA LEU A 12 -2.36 -35.94 -11.46
C LEU A 12 -3.79 -36.35 -11.08
N SER A 13 -4.02 -37.59 -10.69
CA SER A 13 -5.36 -38.19 -10.78
C SER A 13 -6.41 -37.67 -9.79
N ASN A 14 -6.07 -36.81 -8.81
CA ASN A 14 -6.98 -36.37 -7.73
C ASN A 14 -6.61 -34.98 -7.19
N LEU A 15 -6.38 -34.00 -8.06
CA LEU A 15 -6.02 -32.63 -7.68
C LEU A 15 -7.29 -31.76 -7.59
N PHE A 16 -7.54 -31.22 -6.40
CA PHE A 16 -8.69 -30.37 -6.09
C PHE A 16 -8.22 -28.97 -5.70
N PHE A 17 -8.99 -27.96 -6.08
CA PHE A 17 -8.77 -26.59 -5.64
C PHE A 17 -9.84 -26.22 -4.63
N ASP A 18 -9.41 -25.91 -3.41
CA ASP A 18 -10.28 -25.31 -2.42
C ASP A 18 -10.48 -23.83 -2.78
N GLU A 19 -11.61 -23.50 -3.39
CA GLU A 19 -11.95 -22.11 -3.72
C GLU A 19 -12.03 -21.20 -2.48
N TYR A 20 -12.26 -21.79 -1.30
CA TYR A 20 -12.43 -21.10 -0.03
C TYR A 20 -11.07 -20.80 0.62
N GLU A 21 -10.26 -21.83 0.86
CA GLU A 21 -8.91 -21.66 1.44
C GLU A 21 -7.87 -21.15 0.42
N LYS A 22 -8.24 -21.08 -0.87
CA LYS A 22 -7.31 -20.83 -1.99
C LYS A 22 -6.12 -21.78 -2.00
N THR A 23 -6.31 -22.98 -1.45
CA THR A 23 -5.30 -24.04 -1.39
C THR A 23 -5.58 -25.09 -2.44
N VAL A 24 -4.52 -25.71 -2.93
CA VAL A 24 -4.64 -26.91 -3.77
C VAL A 24 -4.40 -28.09 -2.86
N PHE A 25 -5.23 -29.11 -2.94
CA PHE A 25 -4.97 -30.35 -2.25
C PHE A 25 -5.11 -31.53 -3.20
N TYR A 26 -4.46 -32.63 -2.87
CA TYR A 26 -4.63 -33.86 -3.62
C TYR A 26 -4.83 -35.04 -2.70
N ILE A 27 -5.59 -36.01 -3.20
CA ILE A 27 -5.88 -37.25 -2.50
C ILE A 27 -5.10 -38.37 -3.18
N HIS A 28 -4.18 -39.00 -2.46
CA HIS A 28 -3.46 -40.16 -2.98
C HIS A 28 -3.58 -41.33 -2.01
N SER A 29 -4.11 -42.44 -2.53
CA SER A 29 -4.52 -43.60 -1.72
C SER A 29 -5.55 -43.17 -0.66
N ASP A 30 -5.15 -43.16 0.62
CA ASP A 30 -5.97 -42.76 1.76
C ASP A 30 -5.36 -41.55 2.49
N ARG A 31 -4.67 -40.66 1.77
CA ARG A 31 -4.04 -39.48 2.35
C ARG A 31 -4.45 -38.24 1.60
N LEU A 32 -4.85 -37.23 2.37
CA LEU A 32 -5.11 -35.87 1.88
C LEU A 32 -3.86 -35.03 2.11
N TYR A 33 -3.30 -34.50 1.03
CA TYR A 33 -2.15 -33.62 1.06
C TYR A 33 -2.59 -32.21 0.68
N ILE A 34 -2.31 -31.24 1.55
CA ILE A 34 -2.61 -29.83 1.32
C ILE A 34 -1.32 -29.14 0.86
N SER A 35 -1.37 -28.40 -0.25
CA SER A 35 -0.23 -27.68 -0.80
C SER A 35 0.32 -26.69 0.23
N GLY A 36 1.62 -26.81 0.53
CA GLY A 36 2.31 -25.98 1.53
C GLY A 36 2.35 -26.58 2.94
N ALA A 37 1.61 -27.64 3.22
CA ALA A 37 1.72 -28.39 4.48
C ALA A 37 2.73 -29.54 4.34
N HIS A 38 3.63 -29.69 5.33
CA HIS A 38 4.52 -30.85 5.41
C HIS A 38 3.81 -32.13 5.94
N ASN A 39 2.57 -31.99 6.39
CA ASN A 39 1.77 -33.07 6.96
C ASN A 39 0.62 -33.45 6.01
N TYR A 40 0.21 -34.71 6.09
CA TYR A 40 -0.97 -35.22 5.41
C TYR A 40 -2.04 -35.61 6.43
N ILE A 41 -3.31 -35.50 6.05
CA ILE A 41 -4.40 -35.99 6.86
C ILE A 41 -4.68 -37.44 6.46
N ASN A 42 -4.67 -38.33 7.45
CA ASN A 42 -4.92 -39.75 7.25
C ASN A 42 -6.42 -40.00 7.05
N LEU A 43 -6.80 -40.38 5.83
CA LEU A 43 -8.16 -40.72 5.45
C LEU A 43 -8.45 -42.23 5.50
N SER A 44 -7.54 -43.06 6.04
CA SER A 44 -7.76 -44.52 6.15
C SER A 44 -9.07 -44.91 6.86
N PRO A 45 -9.58 -44.18 7.88
CA PRO A 45 -10.90 -44.46 8.45
C PRO A 45 -12.05 -44.27 7.44
N TYR A 46 -11.79 -43.54 6.36
CA TYR A 46 -12.75 -43.15 5.33
C TYR A 46 -12.42 -43.74 3.95
N SER A 47 -11.49 -44.68 3.85
CA SER A 47 -11.02 -45.29 2.59
C SER A 47 -12.17 -45.72 1.66
N LYS A 48 -13.26 -46.29 2.21
CA LYS A 48 -14.49 -46.69 1.49
C LYS A 48 -15.23 -45.55 0.76
N TYR A 49 -15.00 -44.30 1.17
CA TYR A 49 -15.58 -43.10 0.59
C TYR A 49 -14.63 -42.41 -0.38
N VAL A 50 -13.34 -42.40 -0.03
CA VAL A 50 -12.28 -41.74 -0.79
C VAL A 50 -11.89 -42.54 -2.04
N SER A 51 -12.17 -43.84 -2.05
CA SER A 51 -12.03 -44.71 -3.23
C SER A 51 -13.08 -44.47 -4.32
N ARG A 52 -14.04 -43.57 -4.10
CA ARG A 52 -15.11 -43.22 -5.07
C ARG A 52 -14.71 -42.01 -5.90
N PRO A 53 -15.27 -41.82 -7.11
CA PRO A 53 -15.05 -40.59 -7.86
C PRO A 53 -15.56 -39.40 -7.04
N ILE A 54 -14.64 -38.49 -6.73
CA ILE A 54 -14.94 -37.24 -6.04
C ILE A 54 -15.23 -36.19 -7.13
N PHE A 55 -16.41 -35.59 -7.04
CA PHE A 55 -16.78 -34.48 -7.91
C PHE A 55 -16.17 -33.20 -7.34
N LYS A 56 -16.55 -32.83 -6.11
CA LYS A 56 -16.14 -31.60 -5.43
C LYS A 56 -15.57 -31.91 -4.06
N ALA A 57 -14.66 -31.07 -3.59
CA ALA A 57 -14.12 -31.18 -2.25
C ALA A 57 -13.79 -29.80 -1.66
N ALA A 58 -13.96 -29.64 -0.36
CA ALA A 58 -13.55 -28.47 0.41
C ALA A 58 -13.05 -28.92 1.80
N VAL A 59 -12.12 -28.16 2.38
CA VAL A 59 -11.49 -28.44 3.66
C VAL A 59 -11.73 -27.26 4.61
N ASP A 60 -12.23 -27.55 5.81
CA ASP A 60 -12.22 -26.60 6.93
C ASP A 60 -11.02 -26.96 7.84
N GLU A 61 -9.89 -26.27 7.67
CA GLU A 61 -8.70 -26.54 8.50
C GLU A 61 -8.93 -26.27 9.99
N ALA A 62 -9.62 -25.18 10.33
CA ALA A 62 -9.88 -24.76 11.70
C ALA A 62 -10.71 -25.80 12.48
N ARG A 63 -11.60 -26.51 11.79
CA ARG A 63 -12.43 -27.58 12.36
C ARG A 63 -11.99 -28.98 11.95
N GLU A 64 -10.84 -29.10 11.28
CA GLU A 64 -10.32 -30.35 10.70
C GLU A 64 -11.45 -31.17 10.04
N THR A 65 -12.17 -30.55 9.12
CA THR A 65 -13.33 -31.16 8.47
C THR A 65 -13.12 -31.25 6.96
N LEU A 66 -13.45 -32.40 6.37
CA LEU A 66 -13.44 -32.61 4.93
C LEU A 66 -14.88 -32.72 4.41
N ILE A 67 -15.20 -32.01 3.34
CA ILE A 67 -16.52 -32.03 2.71
C ILE A 67 -16.34 -32.51 1.27
N LEU A 68 -17.01 -33.62 0.90
CA LEU A 68 -16.91 -34.23 -0.43
C LEU A 68 -18.28 -34.35 -1.10
N GLU A 69 -18.35 -34.00 -2.38
CA GLU A 69 -19.45 -34.44 -3.25
C GLU A 69 -19.03 -35.76 -3.92
N LEU A 70 -19.49 -36.88 -3.37
CA LEU A 70 -19.21 -38.23 -3.89
C LEU A 70 -20.25 -38.72 -4.91
N LYS A 71 -21.40 -38.05 -4.95
CA LYS A 71 -22.49 -38.31 -5.88
C LYS A 71 -23.22 -36.99 -6.09
N GLN A 72 -23.62 -36.71 -7.33
CA GLN A 72 -24.42 -35.53 -7.66
C GLN A 72 -25.53 -35.30 -6.63
N LYS A 73 -25.60 -34.06 -6.11
CA LYS A 73 -26.62 -33.60 -5.14
C LYS A 73 -26.47 -34.18 -3.73
N LYS A 74 -25.33 -34.79 -3.39
CA LYS A 74 -25.06 -35.34 -2.05
C LYS A 74 -23.68 -34.91 -1.55
N LEU A 75 -23.69 -34.15 -0.47
CA LEU A 75 -22.48 -33.81 0.27
C LEU A 75 -22.27 -34.79 1.42
N HIS A 76 -21.02 -35.19 1.59
CA HIS A 76 -20.54 -35.99 2.70
C HIS A 76 -19.59 -35.14 3.53
N ILE A 77 -19.88 -34.99 4.82
CA ILE A 77 -19.06 -34.23 5.76
C ILE A 77 -18.34 -35.23 6.66
N PHE A 78 -17.03 -35.06 6.81
CA PHE A 78 -16.14 -35.93 7.59
C PHE A 78 -15.41 -35.10 8.65
N ALA A 79 -15.66 -35.34 9.93
CA ALA A 79 -14.86 -34.73 11.00
C ALA A 79 -13.63 -35.59 11.28
N LEU A 80 -12.45 -35.07 10.94
CA LEU A 80 -11.22 -35.86 10.87
C LEU A 80 -10.72 -36.31 12.26
N LYS A 81 -11.08 -35.58 13.34
CA LYS A 81 -10.74 -35.95 14.73
C LYS A 81 -11.61 -37.07 15.30
N GLU A 82 -12.92 -36.99 15.09
CA GLU A 82 -13.90 -37.81 15.81
C GLU A 82 -14.37 -39.04 15.03
N ILE A 83 -13.91 -39.20 13.79
CA ILE A 83 -14.28 -40.31 12.91
C ILE A 83 -15.81 -40.42 12.75
N CYS A 84 -16.48 -39.28 12.60
CA CYS A 84 -17.92 -39.22 12.33
C CYS A 84 -18.19 -38.71 10.91
N THR A 85 -19.35 -39.08 10.36
CA THR A 85 -19.78 -38.67 9.02
C THR A 85 -21.23 -38.24 9.01
N ASN A 86 -21.56 -37.15 8.32
CA ASN A 86 -22.93 -36.79 8.00
C ASN A 86 -23.13 -36.63 6.49
N LYS A 87 -24.39 -36.69 6.03
CA LYS A 87 -24.79 -36.56 4.64
C LYS A 87 -25.85 -35.48 4.49
N ILE A 88 -25.61 -34.54 3.60
CA ILE A 88 -26.61 -33.54 3.20
C ILE A 88 -27.08 -33.89 1.79
N ARG A 89 -28.40 -33.94 1.62
CA ARG A 89 -29.02 -34.11 0.31
C ARG A 89 -29.66 -32.80 -0.11
N VAL A 90 -29.27 -32.31 -1.29
CA VAL A 90 -29.86 -31.11 -1.88
C VAL A 90 -30.81 -31.47 -3.02
N LYS A 91 -31.72 -30.54 -3.34
CA LYS A 91 -32.75 -30.73 -4.38
C LYS A 91 -32.17 -30.61 -5.79
N HIS A 92 -31.24 -29.69 -5.97
CA HIS A 92 -30.70 -29.29 -7.26
C HIS A 92 -29.21 -29.64 -7.38
N GLU A 93 -28.68 -29.55 -8.59
CA GLU A 93 -27.26 -29.79 -8.86
C GLU A 93 -26.39 -28.76 -8.13
N ILE A 94 -25.33 -29.24 -7.48
CA ILE A 94 -24.43 -28.42 -6.67
C ILE A 94 -23.45 -27.71 -7.61
N LEU A 95 -23.48 -26.38 -7.59
CA LEU A 95 -22.46 -25.56 -8.23
C LEU A 95 -21.22 -25.44 -7.35
N GLY A 96 -21.39 -25.35 -6.04
CA GLY A 96 -20.28 -25.34 -5.09
C GLY A 96 -20.74 -25.28 -3.64
N PHE A 97 -19.78 -25.35 -2.72
CA PHE A 97 -20.02 -25.24 -1.28
C PHE A 97 -18.75 -24.79 -0.56
N PHE A 98 -18.92 -24.12 0.57
CA PHE A 98 -17.82 -23.68 1.40
C PHE A 98 -18.26 -23.42 2.85
N PRO A 99 -17.38 -23.64 3.84
CA PRO A 99 -17.66 -23.28 5.22
C PRO A 99 -17.72 -21.75 5.37
N ALA A 100 -18.75 -21.21 6.00
CA ALA A 100 -18.83 -19.78 6.31
C ALA A 100 -17.96 -19.47 7.56
N LYS A 101 -16.63 -19.35 7.41
CA LYS A 101 -15.77 -18.93 8.54
C LYS A 101 -15.64 -17.41 8.57
N HIS A 102 -16.39 -16.78 9.45
CA HIS A 102 -15.92 -15.75 10.38
C HIS A 102 -17.12 -15.16 11.13
N ARG A 103 -16.99 -15.00 12.44
CA ARG A 103 -17.96 -14.38 13.38
C ARG A 103 -19.29 -15.11 13.63
N ALA A 104 -19.60 -16.19 12.91
CA ALA A 104 -20.73 -17.05 13.28
C ALA A 104 -20.39 -17.84 14.55
N ILE A 105 -21.22 -17.69 15.59
CA ILE A 105 -21.14 -18.46 16.86
C ILE A 105 -21.34 -19.96 16.59
N SER A 106 -21.96 -20.31 15.45
CA SER A 106 -22.18 -21.67 14.99
C SER A 106 -21.45 -21.98 13.69
N TRP A 107 -21.04 -23.22 13.51
CA TRP A 107 -20.50 -23.71 12.25
C TRP A 107 -21.59 -23.76 11.18
N GLU A 108 -21.36 -23.09 10.05
CA GLU A 108 -22.33 -22.95 8.95
C GLU A 108 -21.67 -23.33 7.62
N LEU A 109 -22.39 -24.11 6.81
CA LEU A 109 -22.02 -24.52 5.47
C LEU A 109 -22.92 -23.81 4.47
N CYS A 110 -22.31 -23.05 3.56
CA CYS A 110 -22.99 -22.46 2.41
C CYS A 110 -22.99 -23.48 1.27
N ILE A 111 -24.16 -23.77 0.71
CA ILE A 111 -24.35 -24.66 -0.42
C ILE A 111 -25.02 -23.88 -1.55
N ILE A 112 -24.39 -23.89 -2.72
CA ILE A 112 -24.86 -23.19 -3.90
C ILE A 112 -25.27 -24.24 -4.92
N THR A 113 -26.52 -24.17 -5.35
CA THR A 113 -27.07 -25.02 -6.40
C THR A 113 -27.47 -24.18 -7.61
N ILE A 114 -27.80 -24.82 -8.73
CA ILE A 114 -28.32 -24.11 -9.92
C ILE A 114 -29.58 -23.26 -9.64
N ASN A 115 -30.32 -23.55 -8.56
CA ASN A 115 -31.62 -22.92 -8.27
C ASN A 115 -31.76 -22.37 -6.84
N SER A 116 -30.78 -22.58 -5.97
CA SER A 116 -30.88 -22.20 -4.56
C SER A 116 -29.53 -21.85 -3.93
N LEU A 117 -29.58 -20.91 -3.00
CA LEU A 117 -28.55 -20.65 -2.00
C LEU A 117 -29.06 -21.15 -0.65
N GLU A 118 -28.38 -22.14 -0.07
CA GLU A 118 -28.78 -22.78 1.18
C GLU A 118 -27.67 -22.62 2.24
N PHE A 119 -28.02 -22.16 3.44
CA PHE A 119 -27.12 -22.18 4.60
C PHE A 119 -27.56 -23.25 5.58
N VAL A 120 -26.66 -24.18 5.86
CA VAL A 120 -26.86 -25.29 6.78
C VAL A 120 -25.99 -25.08 7.99
N LYS A 121 -26.59 -24.92 9.17
CA LYS A 121 -25.86 -24.96 10.43
C LYS A 121 -25.47 -26.41 10.71
N ILE A 122 -24.24 -26.63 11.11
CA ILE A 122 -23.72 -27.93 11.51
C ILE A 122 -23.32 -27.82 12.99
N ASP A 123 -23.89 -28.67 13.83
CA ASP A 123 -23.54 -28.76 15.25
C ASP A 123 -22.29 -29.65 15.45
N ASP A 124 -21.72 -29.67 16.66
CA ASP A 124 -20.49 -30.42 16.96
C ASP A 124 -20.63 -31.93 16.66
N ASP A 125 -21.83 -32.51 16.86
CA ASP A 125 -22.19 -33.89 16.47
C ASP A 125 -22.33 -34.12 14.95
N LEU A 126 -21.90 -33.18 14.11
CA LEU A 126 -22.20 -33.07 12.68
C LEU A 126 -23.70 -32.95 12.34
N LYS A 127 -24.62 -32.76 13.30
CA LYS A 127 -26.06 -32.64 13.02
C LYS A 127 -26.34 -31.37 12.22
N THR A 128 -27.19 -31.48 11.19
CA THR A 128 -27.44 -30.39 10.23
C THR A 128 -28.82 -29.78 10.41
N ASN A 129 -28.87 -28.47 10.60
CA ASN A 129 -30.09 -27.67 10.72
C ASN A 129 -30.13 -26.59 9.63
N PHE A 130 -31.16 -26.58 8.79
CA PHE A 130 -31.33 -25.55 7.75
C PHE A 130 -31.65 -24.20 8.38
N LYS A 131 -30.82 -23.19 8.11
CA LYS A 131 -30.95 -21.84 8.66
C LYS A 131 -31.58 -20.86 7.68
N PHE A 132 -31.23 -20.98 6.40
CA PHE A 132 -31.70 -20.10 5.34
C PHE A 132 -31.72 -20.81 3.99
N SER A 133 -32.69 -20.45 3.14
CA SER A 133 -32.76 -20.87 1.75
C SER A 133 -33.32 -19.72 0.92
N ALA A 134 -32.66 -19.38 -0.18
CA ALA A 134 -33.18 -18.44 -1.16
C ALA A 134 -33.13 -19.00 -2.57
N SER A 135 -34.24 -18.91 -3.29
CA SER A 135 -34.37 -19.41 -4.66
C SER A 135 -33.79 -18.39 -5.65
N HIS A 136 -32.76 -18.79 -6.38
CA HIS A 136 -32.09 -17.99 -7.41
C HIS A 136 -31.75 -18.90 -8.58
N SER A 137 -32.00 -18.47 -9.81
CA SER A 137 -31.37 -19.12 -10.96
C SER A 137 -29.89 -18.73 -10.97
N ILE A 138 -29.01 -19.68 -10.70
CA ILE A 138 -27.58 -19.46 -10.55
C ILE A 138 -26.87 -20.18 -11.69
N SER A 139 -26.18 -19.42 -12.54
CA SER A 139 -25.30 -19.95 -13.58
C SER A 139 -23.87 -20.09 -13.07
N TYR A 140 -23.44 -19.17 -12.21
CA TYR A 140 -22.09 -19.11 -11.67
C TYR A 140 -22.12 -18.45 -10.28
N TYR A 141 -21.05 -18.59 -9.50
CA TYR A 141 -20.87 -17.83 -8.26
C TYR A 141 -19.41 -17.44 -8.05
N ASN A 142 -19.18 -16.41 -7.25
CA ASN A 142 -17.85 -16.02 -6.79
C ASN A 142 -17.93 -15.62 -5.32
N VAL A 143 -16.93 -16.01 -4.55
CA VAL A 143 -16.86 -15.78 -3.11
C VAL A 143 -15.54 -15.12 -2.78
N ASP A 144 -15.62 -13.95 -2.17
CA ASP A 144 -14.51 -13.38 -1.42
C ASP A 144 -14.71 -13.71 0.05
N VAL A 145 -13.89 -14.67 0.50
CA VAL A 145 -13.92 -15.16 1.87
C VAL A 145 -13.48 -14.08 2.84
N PHE A 146 -12.50 -13.23 2.53
CA PHE A 146 -12.02 -12.25 3.52
C PHE A 146 -13.10 -11.21 3.84
N THR A 147 -13.89 -10.84 2.84
CA THR A 147 -14.96 -9.85 2.99
C THR A 147 -16.33 -10.48 3.25
N GLY A 148 -16.45 -11.80 3.06
CA GLY A 148 -17.70 -12.56 3.15
C GLY A 148 -18.72 -12.05 2.17
N ILE A 149 -18.25 -11.66 1.00
CA ILE A 149 -19.12 -11.31 -0.11
C ILE A 149 -19.26 -12.54 -0.99
N LEU A 150 -20.52 -12.94 -1.18
CA LEU A 150 -20.92 -13.94 -2.15
C LEU A 150 -21.63 -13.23 -3.30
N VAL A 151 -21.15 -13.39 -4.52
CA VAL A 151 -21.87 -12.93 -5.70
C VAL A 151 -22.48 -14.12 -6.41
N LEU A 152 -23.79 -14.09 -6.55
CA LEU A 152 -24.55 -15.05 -7.31
C LEU A 152 -24.87 -14.48 -8.68
N TYR A 153 -24.48 -15.21 -9.71
CA TYR A 153 -24.71 -14.79 -11.07
C TYR A 153 -25.88 -15.56 -11.65
N SER A 154 -26.79 -14.82 -12.26
CA SER A 154 -27.88 -15.33 -13.08
C SER A 154 -27.69 -14.82 -14.51
N VAL A 155 -28.47 -15.36 -15.44
CA VAL A 155 -28.43 -14.99 -16.85
C VAL A 155 -28.59 -13.48 -17.08
N ASN A 156 -29.33 -12.76 -16.23
CA ASN A 156 -29.67 -11.35 -16.44
C ASN A 156 -29.25 -10.43 -15.28
N SER A 157 -28.65 -10.97 -14.22
CA SER A 157 -28.30 -10.17 -13.04
C SER A 157 -27.24 -10.82 -12.17
N ALA A 158 -26.42 -9.99 -11.54
CA ALA A 158 -25.59 -10.37 -10.41
C ALA A 158 -26.25 -9.90 -9.12
N VAL A 159 -26.31 -10.78 -8.12
CA VAL A 159 -26.80 -10.45 -6.78
C VAL A 159 -25.65 -10.60 -5.80
N VAL A 160 -25.31 -9.50 -5.14
CA VAL A 160 -24.23 -9.45 -4.14
C VAL A 160 -24.84 -9.69 -2.76
N TYR A 161 -24.40 -10.74 -2.09
CA TYR A 161 -24.77 -11.15 -0.74
C TYR A 161 -23.65 -10.89 0.25
N THR A 162 -24.00 -10.51 1.49
CA THR A 162 -23.11 -10.75 2.63
C THR A 162 -23.36 -12.14 3.21
N THR A 163 -22.29 -12.88 3.48
CA THR A 163 -22.33 -14.19 4.15
C THR A 163 -22.15 -14.08 5.66
N TYR A 164 -21.89 -12.88 6.19
CA TYR A 164 -21.53 -12.65 7.60
C TYR A 164 -22.65 -12.14 8.51
N GLU A 165 -23.82 -11.79 7.99
CA GLU A 165 -24.94 -11.37 8.84
C GLU A 165 -25.79 -12.57 9.28
N LYS A 166 -26.45 -12.47 10.45
CA LYS A 166 -27.36 -13.50 10.99
C LYS A 166 -28.43 -13.94 9.96
N LYS A 167 -28.74 -13.09 8.99
CA LYS A 167 -29.47 -13.39 7.76
C LYS A 167 -28.68 -12.79 6.59
N PRO A 168 -28.39 -13.53 5.52
CA PRO A 168 -27.72 -12.97 4.35
C PRO A 168 -28.59 -11.86 3.75
N ARG A 169 -28.00 -10.68 3.54
CA ARG A 169 -28.68 -9.53 2.92
C ARG A 169 -28.15 -9.32 1.51
N VAL A 170 -29.06 -8.97 0.60
CA VAL A 170 -28.69 -8.47 -0.73
C VAL A 170 -28.16 -7.06 -0.55
N LEU A 171 -26.88 -6.86 -0.84
CA LEU A 171 -26.23 -5.54 -0.82
C LEU A 171 -26.59 -4.75 -2.07
N VAL A 172 -26.40 -5.37 -3.22
CA VAL A 172 -26.60 -4.74 -4.53
C VAL A 172 -27.12 -5.80 -5.50
N LYS A 173 -28.13 -5.44 -6.28
CA LYS A 173 -28.54 -6.19 -7.47
C LYS A 173 -28.13 -5.39 -8.69
N ILE A 174 -27.26 -5.97 -9.51
CA ILE A 174 -26.72 -5.31 -10.69
C ILE A 174 -27.39 -5.94 -11.90
N PRO A 175 -28.15 -5.16 -12.70
CA PRO A 175 -28.63 -5.63 -13.98
C PRO A 175 -27.40 -5.93 -14.85
N LEU A 176 -27.33 -7.16 -15.33
CA LEU A 176 -26.34 -7.54 -16.32
C LEU A 176 -27.07 -7.54 -17.66
N ASP A 177 -26.56 -6.81 -18.64
CA ASP A 177 -27.14 -6.81 -19.99
C ASP A 177 -26.83 -8.14 -20.75
N TYR A 178 -26.38 -9.21 -20.07
CA TYR A 178 -25.75 -10.36 -20.74
C TYR A 178 -25.86 -11.73 -20.06
N HIS A 179 -26.04 -12.75 -20.93
CA HIS A 179 -25.82 -14.17 -20.71
C HIS A 179 -24.33 -14.45 -20.39
N ILE A 180 -24.04 -14.87 -19.16
CA ILE A 180 -22.75 -15.50 -18.83
C ILE A 180 -22.76 -16.89 -19.47
N ALA A 181 -21.81 -17.17 -20.36
CA ALA A 181 -21.58 -18.53 -20.86
C ALA A 181 -21.28 -19.42 -19.64
N GLN A 182 -21.95 -20.56 -19.56
CA GLN A 182 -21.80 -21.50 -18.46
C GLN A 182 -20.34 -21.95 -18.35
N LEU A 183 -19.62 -21.46 -17.33
CA LEU A 183 -18.49 -22.21 -16.79
C LEU A 183 -19.10 -23.38 -16.01
N PRO A 184 -18.93 -24.63 -16.46
CA PRO A 184 -19.39 -25.76 -15.66
C PRO A 184 -18.69 -25.67 -14.30
N GLY A 185 -19.44 -25.90 -13.22
CA GLY A 185 -18.91 -25.97 -11.86
C GLY A 185 -17.97 -27.18 -11.74
N VAL A 186 -16.74 -27.00 -12.19
CA VAL A 186 -15.72 -28.04 -12.35
C VAL A 186 -14.74 -27.94 -11.20
N THR A 187 -14.46 -29.09 -10.62
CA THR A 187 -13.82 -29.23 -9.30
C THR A 187 -12.68 -30.25 -9.33
N ASN A 188 -12.55 -30.96 -10.46
CA ASN A 188 -11.34 -31.64 -10.85
C ASN A 188 -10.60 -30.77 -11.86
N LEU A 189 -9.32 -30.44 -11.59
CA LEU A 189 -8.48 -29.67 -12.51
C LEU A 189 -8.35 -30.32 -13.91
N PHE A 190 -8.66 -31.62 -14.04
CA PHE A 190 -8.67 -32.38 -15.29
C PHE A 190 -9.93 -32.23 -16.15
N GLN A 191 -11.01 -31.66 -15.61
CA GLN A 191 -12.19 -31.27 -16.39
C GLN A 191 -12.07 -29.83 -16.94
N TYR A 192 -11.02 -29.09 -16.57
CA TYR A 192 -10.63 -27.85 -17.24
C TYR A 192 -9.95 -28.22 -18.57
N ASN A 193 -10.75 -28.49 -19.60
CA ASN A 193 -10.27 -28.42 -20.98
C ASN A 193 -9.98 -26.95 -21.29
N LEU A 194 -8.76 -26.50 -20.95
CA LEU A 194 -8.22 -25.14 -21.11
C LEU A 194 -9.01 -24.07 -20.33
N PRO A 195 -8.40 -22.98 -19.86
CA PRO A 195 -9.18 -21.82 -19.47
C PRO A 195 -9.91 -21.35 -20.73
N GLN A 196 -11.25 -21.36 -20.70
CA GLN A 196 -12.00 -20.65 -21.72
C GLN A 196 -11.59 -19.20 -21.60
N LEU A 197 -10.88 -18.71 -22.61
CA LEU A 197 -10.57 -17.31 -22.78
C LEU A 197 -11.90 -16.58 -22.98
N ASP A 198 -12.50 -16.17 -21.88
CA ASP A 198 -13.78 -15.49 -21.94
C ASP A 198 -13.57 -14.06 -22.42
N TYR A 199 -14.33 -13.67 -23.44
CA TYR A 199 -14.42 -12.27 -23.83
C TYR A 199 -15.18 -11.45 -22.79
N LYS A 200 -15.76 -12.06 -21.75
CA LYS A 200 -16.50 -11.37 -20.69
C LYS A 200 -16.14 -11.90 -19.31
N PHE A 201 -15.69 -11.03 -18.42
CA PHE A 201 -15.37 -11.39 -17.03
C PHE A 201 -16.15 -10.56 -16.04
N LEU A 202 -16.60 -11.20 -14.97
CA LEU A 202 -17.21 -10.52 -13.83
C LEU A 202 -16.50 -10.94 -12.53
N LEU A 203 -15.80 -10.01 -11.88
CA LEU A 203 -14.91 -10.29 -10.76
C LEU A 203 -15.14 -9.31 -9.61
N VAL A 204 -15.32 -9.83 -8.40
CA VAL A 204 -15.23 -8.98 -7.19
C VAL A 204 -13.78 -8.89 -6.77
N VAL A 205 -13.33 -7.66 -6.52
CA VAL A 205 -11.95 -7.37 -6.14
C VAL A 205 -11.93 -6.39 -4.97
N ASN A 206 -10.91 -6.51 -4.14
CA ASN A 206 -10.58 -5.52 -3.13
C ASN A 206 -9.32 -4.79 -3.58
N VAL A 207 -9.42 -3.47 -3.72
CA VAL A 207 -8.34 -2.58 -4.15
C VAL A 207 -8.35 -1.38 -3.22
N TYR A 208 -7.23 -1.11 -2.55
CA TYR A 208 -7.10 -0.02 -1.57
C TYR A 208 -8.18 -0.08 -0.47
N SER A 209 -8.42 -1.27 0.07
CA SER A 209 -9.41 -1.54 1.12
C SER A 209 -10.86 -1.23 0.71
N LYS A 210 -11.13 -1.05 -0.59
CA LYS A 210 -12.46 -0.84 -1.14
C LYS A 210 -12.82 -1.99 -2.08
N MET A 211 -14.08 -2.41 -2.01
CA MET A 211 -14.58 -3.45 -2.89
C MET A 211 -15.17 -2.88 -4.17
N TYR A 212 -14.83 -3.54 -5.27
CA TYR A 212 -15.29 -3.23 -6.60
C TYR A 212 -15.78 -4.50 -7.30
N LEU A 213 -16.79 -4.36 -8.13
CA LEU A 213 -17.18 -5.37 -9.11
C LEU A 213 -16.68 -4.92 -10.48
N LEU A 214 -15.79 -5.71 -11.05
CA LEU A 214 -15.25 -5.52 -12.39
C LEU A 214 -16.09 -6.30 -13.39
N ASN A 215 -16.71 -5.63 -14.35
CA ASN A 215 -17.39 -6.21 -15.49
C ASN A 215 -16.60 -5.88 -16.77
N LEU A 216 -15.77 -6.83 -17.20
CA LEU A 216 -14.96 -6.72 -18.41
C LEU A 216 -15.73 -7.31 -19.59
N ASP A 217 -15.84 -6.55 -20.67
CA ASP A 217 -16.22 -7.02 -21.99
C ASP A 217 -15.03 -6.80 -22.94
N GLY A 218 -14.19 -7.81 -23.05
CA GLY A 218 -13.05 -7.87 -23.95
C GLY A 218 -13.44 -7.90 -25.43
N PHE A 219 -14.69 -8.17 -25.81
CA PHE A 219 -15.10 -8.01 -27.21
C PHE A 219 -15.31 -6.54 -27.56
N SER A 220 -16.06 -5.81 -26.72
CA SER A 220 -16.28 -4.37 -26.90
C SER A 220 -15.08 -3.53 -26.44
N GLY A 221 -14.13 -4.11 -25.71
CA GLY A 221 -12.97 -3.40 -25.18
C GLY A 221 -13.33 -2.47 -24.02
N VAL A 222 -14.28 -2.86 -23.17
CA VAL A 222 -14.76 -2.03 -22.06
C VAL A 222 -14.65 -2.77 -20.74
N LEU A 223 -13.94 -2.18 -19.78
CA LEU A 223 -13.95 -2.59 -18.39
C LEU A 223 -14.82 -1.63 -17.58
N GLN A 224 -15.98 -2.10 -17.11
CA GLN A 224 -16.85 -1.36 -16.21
C GLN A 224 -16.50 -1.72 -14.76
N ILE A 225 -16.41 -0.71 -13.90
CA ILE A 225 -15.99 -0.86 -12.52
C ILE A 225 -17.09 -0.27 -11.65
N TYR A 226 -17.74 -1.13 -10.86
CA TYR A 226 -18.80 -0.75 -9.96
C TYR A 226 -18.27 -0.75 -8.52
N SER A 227 -18.28 0.41 -7.88
CA SER A 227 -18.08 0.49 -6.44
C SER A 227 -19.28 -0.08 -5.69
N VAL A 228 -19.09 -0.60 -4.49
CA VAL A 228 -20.21 -1.00 -3.60
C VAL A 228 -21.13 0.19 -3.29
N SER A 229 -20.62 1.42 -3.34
CA SER A 229 -21.40 2.66 -3.22
C SER A 229 -22.31 2.96 -4.42
N GLY A 230 -22.25 2.17 -5.50
CA GLY A 230 -23.10 2.32 -6.68
C GLY A 230 -22.52 3.21 -7.80
N ASN A 231 -21.36 3.84 -7.59
CA ASN A 231 -20.66 4.56 -8.66
C ASN A 231 -20.14 3.57 -9.70
N LYS A 232 -20.37 3.89 -10.97
CA LYS A 232 -19.89 3.16 -12.14
C LYS A 232 -18.86 4.02 -12.87
N GLU A 233 -17.71 3.43 -13.18
CA GLU A 233 -16.72 4.01 -14.09
C GLU A 233 -16.44 3.03 -15.23
N GLU A 234 -15.97 3.54 -16.37
CA GLU A 234 -15.64 2.74 -17.54
C GLU A 234 -14.22 3.05 -18.01
N ILE A 235 -13.45 2.01 -18.26
CA ILE A 235 -12.10 2.07 -18.83
C ILE A 235 -12.14 1.38 -20.19
N TYR A 236 -11.80 2.11 -21.24
CA TYR A 236 -11.65 1.56 -22.57
C TYR A 236 -10.29 0.89 -22.71
N ILE A 237 -10.29 -0.35 -23.17
CA ILE A 237 -9.13 -1.20 -23.41
C ILE A 237 -9.21 -1.80 -24.82
N ASP A 238 -8.14 -2.42 -25.29
CA ASP A 238 -8.18 -3.06 -26.61
C ASP A 238 -9.13 -4.26 -26.59
N SER A 239 -9.70 -4.61 -27.73
CA SER A 239 -10.46 -5.85 -27.81
C SER A 239 -9.52 -7.06 -27.75
N GLY A 240 -9.97 -8.15 -27.13
CA GLY A 240 -9.15 -9.35 -27.00
C GLY A 240 -9.65 -10.31 -25.93
N ALA A 241 -8.95 -11.43 -25.88
CA ALA A 241 -9.08 -12.42 -24.82
C ALA A 241 -8.20 -11.99 -23.63
N TYR A 242 -8.82 -11.90 -22.45
CA TYR A 242 -8.17 -11.36 -21.27
C TYR A 242 -7.99 -12.39 -20.16
N ASN A 243 -7.02 -12.16 -19.29
CA ASN A 243 -7.01 -12.69 -17.92
C ASN A 243 -6.89 -11.52 -16.94
N VAL A 244 -7.75 -11.49 -15.94
CA VAL A 244 -7.81 -10.39 -14.95
C VAL A 244 -7.21 -10.86 -13.63
N ARG A 245 -6.23 -10.15 -13.09
CA ARG A 245 -5.64 -10.42 -11.76
C ARG A 245 -5.63 -9.16 -10.91
N VAL A 246 -5.66 -9.32 -9.58
CA VAL A 246 -5.49 -8.21 -8.65
C VAL A 246 -4.37 -8.51 -7.67
N ILE A 247 -3.26 -7.78 -7.78
CA ILE A 247 -2.05 -7.99 -7.00
C ILE A 247 -1.53 -6.62 -6.55
N ASP A 248 -1.20 -6.46 -5.27
CA ASP A 248 -0.68 -5.20 -4.70
C ASP A 248 -1.53 -3.97 -5.06
N ASN A 249 -2.86 -4.09 -4.94
CA ASN A 249 -3.84 -3.06 -5.32
C ASN A 249 -3.83 -2.66 -6.81
N LEU A 250 -3.19 -3.44 -7.68
CA LEU A 250 -3.21 -3.25 -9.13
C LEU A 250 -4.17 -4.22 -9.78
N ILE A 251 -5.02 -3.72 -10.68
CA ILE A 251 -5.78 -4.58 -11.58
C ILE A 251 -4.95 -4.78 -12.84
N ILE A 252 -4.66 -6.04 -13.16
CA ILE A 252 -3.80 -6.44 -14.26
C ILE A 252 -4.65 -7.18 -15.28
N LEU A 253 -4.75 -6.62 -16.48
CA LEU A 253 -5.45 -7.23 -17.61
C LEU A 253 -4.43 -7.76 -18.61
N HIS A 254 -4.25 -9.07 -18.66
CA HIS A 254 -3.36 -9.72 -19.62
C HIS A 254 -4.11 -9.96 -20.93
N ASN A 255 -3.70 -9.28 -22.02
CA ASN A 255 -4.21 -9.54 -23.36
C ASN A 255 -3.33 -10.55 -24.08
N PHE A 256 -3.83 -11.77 -24.25
CA PHE A 256 -3.06 -12.87 -24.87
C PHE A 256 -2.87 -12.69 -26.37
N GLY A 257 -3.80 -12.03 -27.07
CA GLY A 257 -3.71 -11.79 -28.50
C GLY A 257 -2.61 -10.78 -28.83
N LEU A 258 -2.56 -9.69 -28.06
CA LEU A 258 -1.56 -8.63 -28.27
C LEU A 258 -0.20 -8.94 -27.62
N GLN A 259 -0.17 -9.85 -26.64
CA GLN A 259 0.96 -10.11 -25.76
C GLN A 259 1.34 -8.86 -24.94
N GLU A 260 0.31 -8.23 -24.36
CA GLU A 260 0.41 -6.99 -23.60
C GLU A 260 -0.33 -7.13 -22.26
N SER A 261 0.01 -6.27 -21.30
CA SER A 261 -0.75 -6.16 -20.06
C SER A 261 -1.08 -4.73 -19.73
N THR A 262 -2.36 -4.46 -19.52
CA THR A 262 -2.84 -3.18 -19.01
C THR A 262 -2.79 -3.24 -17.49
N ILE A 263 -2.01 -2.34 -16.89
CA ILE A 263 -1.91 -2.16 -15.45
C ILE A 263 -2.76 -0.97 -15.07
N ILE A 264 -3.75 -1.20 -14.21
CA ILE A 264 -4.65 -0.18 -13.71
C ILE A 264 -4.32 0.05 -12.23
N ASP A 265 -3.96 1.28 -11.91
CA ASP A 265 -3.82 1.79 -10.55
C ASP A 265 -4.87 2.87 -10.31
N TRP A 266 -5.86 2.54 -9.47
CA TRP A 266 -7.04 3.37 -9.26
C TRP A 266 -6.76 4.77 -8.71
N LEU A 267 -5.69 4.92 -7.94
CA LEU A 267 -5.33 6.19 -7.29
C LEU A 267 -4.35 7.03 -8.11
N SER A 268 -3.92 6.51 -9.26
CA SER A 268 -2.97 7.15 -10.15
C SER A 268 -3.67 7.97 -11.23
N GLU A 269 -3.01 9.02 -11.72
CA GLU A 269 -3.44 9.77 -12.90
C GLU A 269 -2.26 9.91 -13.89
N PRO A 270 -2.31 9.24 -15.07
CA PRO A 270 -3.43 8.44 -15.60
C PRO A 270 -3.68 7.13 -14.82
N LYS A 271 -4.94 6.69 -14.78
CA LYS A 271 -5.37 5.47 -14.04
C LYS A 271 -4.76 4.17 -14.54
N TYR A 272 -4.18 4.14 -15.74
CA TYR A 272 -3.59 2.94 -16.29
C TYR A 272 -2.43 3.20 -17.26
N PHE A 273 -1.61 2.18 -17.47
CA PHE A 273 -0.56 2.13 -18.47
C PHE A 273 -0.45 0.70 -19.04
N LYS A 274 0.21 0.55 -20.18
CA LYS A 274 0.40 -0.75 -20.84
C LYS A 274 1.85 -1.21 -20.76
N ILE A 275 2.02 -2.51 -20.67
CA ILE A 275 3.32 -3.18 -20.71
C ILE A 275 3.30 -4.18 -21.86
N ASN A 276 4.28 -4.07 -22.76
CA ASN A 276 4.46 -5.03 -23.84
C ASN A 276 5.38 -6.15 -23.40
N HIS A 277 4.97 -7.40 -23.63
CA HIS A 277 5.75 -8.58 -23.22
C HIS A 277 6.53 -9.22 -24.36
N ARG A 278 6.33 -8.77 -25.61
CA ARG A 278 7.00 -9.32 -26.78
C ARG A 278 8.53 -9.33 -26.61
N GLY A 279 9.13 -10.52 -26.64
CA GLY A 279 10.57 -10.73 -26.59
C GLY A 279 11.18 -10.92 -25.19
N SER A 280 10.43 -10.70 -24.10
CA SER A 280 10.92 -10.88 -22.73
C SER A 280 10.14 -11.91 -21.93
N PHE A 281 8.83 -12.04 -22.18
CA PHE A 281 7.93 -12.96 -21.48
C PHE A 281 6.72 -13.26 -22.37
N GLU A 282 6.29 -14.52 -22.48
CA GLU A 282 5.07 -14.84 -23.24
C GLU A 282 3.91 -15.14 -22.30
N LEU A 283 2.83 -14.41 -22.47
CA LEU A 283 1.57 -14.69 -21.81
C LEU A 283 1.03 -16.01 -22.35
N ASN A 284 1.09 -17.04 -21.51
CA ASN A 284 0.61 -18.36 -21.85
C ASN A 284 -0.88 -18.50 -21.47
N PRO A 285 -1.79 -18.57 -22.46
CA PRO A 285 -3.22 -18.70 -22.19
C PRO A 285 -3.58 -20.07 -21.61
N THR A 286 -2.68 -21.06 -21.62
CA THR A 286 -2.96 -22.41 -21.09
C THR A 286 -2.82 -22.53 -19.57
N LEU A 287 -2.28 -21.49 -18.91
CA LEU A 287 -2.12 -21.47 -17.46
C LEU A 287 -3.48 -21.41 -16.75
N VAL A 288 -3.77 -22.40 -15.92
CA VAL A 288 -4.99 -22.41 -15.11
C VAL A 288 -4.77 -21.49 -13.91
N ARG A 289 -5.58 -20.44 -13.79
CA ARG A 289 -5.54 -19.53 -12.65
C ARG A 289 -6.05 -20.23 -11.40
N LEU A 290 -5.26 -20.21 -10.33
CA LEU A 290 -5.67 -20.70 -9.01
C LEU A 290 -6.08 -19.53 -8.11
N SER A 291 -5.26 -18.49 -8.05
CA SER A 291 -5.57 -17.27 -7.31
C SER A 291 -5.07 -16.03 -8.05
N ASN A 292 -5.04 -14.87 -7.40
CA ASN A 292 -4.48 -13.67 -8.00
C ASN A 292 -2.99 -13.85 -8.33
N GLU A 293 -2.23 -14.44 -7.42
CA GLU A 293 -0.79 -14.65 -7.58
C GLU A 293 -0.45 -16.04 -8.10
N HIS A 294 -1.30 -17.05 -7.92
CA HIS A 294 -0.94 -18.43 -8.24
C HIS A 294 -1.58 -18.92 -9.54
N ALA A 295 -0.81 -19.69 -10.31
CA ALA A 295 -1.23 -20.34 -11.53
C ALA A 295 -0.69 -21.76 -11.58
N LEU A 296 -1.35 -22.59 -12.38
CA LEU A 296 -1.02 -23.98 -12.62
C LEU A 296 -0.65 -24.13 -14.09
N ASP A 297 0.56 -24.62 -14.35
CA ASP A 297 0.92 -25.10 -15.68
C ASP A 297 0.66 -26.61 -15.72
N VAL A 298 -0.43 -26.98 -16.40
CA VAL A 298 -0.84 -28.38 -16.55
C VAL A 298 0.12 -29.15 -17.44
N GLN A 299 0.73 -28.51 -18.44
CA GLN A 299 1.64 -29.15 -19.38
C GLN A 299 2.98 -29.47 -18.71
N SER A 300 3.57 -28.49 -18.01
CA SER A 300 4.86 -28.66 -17.33
C SER A 300 4.75 -29.24 -15.92
N ARG A 301 3.53 -29.37 -15.39
CA ARG A 301 3.21 -29.87 -14.04
C ARG A 301 3.81 -29.01 -12.92
N GLN A 302 3.73 -27.70 -13.09
CA GLN A 302 4.33 -26.73 -12.18
C GLN A 302 3.28 -25.85 -11.52
N PHE A 303 3.49 -25.60 -10.22
CA PHE A 303 2.85 -24.50 -9.52
C PHE A 303 3.68 -23.24 -9.72
N LEU A 304 3.05 -22.21 -10.25
CA LEU A 304 3.69 -20.95 -10.58
C LEU A 304 3.13 -19.84 -9.69
N LYS A 305 4.01 -18.98 -9.19
CA LYS A 305 3.65 -17.74 -8.51
C LYS A 305 4.07 -16.55 -9.38
N LEU A 306 3.09 -15.72 -9.74
CA LEU A 306 3.31 -14.46 -10.43
C LEU A 306 3.96 -13.48 -9.46
N LYS A 307 5.18 -13.08 -9.79
CA LYS A 307 5.91 -12.02 -9.11
C LYS A 307 5.83 -10.75 -9.95
N LEU A 308 5.38 -9.68 -9.32
CA LEU A 308 5.48 -8.35 -9.90
C LEU A 308 6.84 -7.76 -9.59
N GLU A 309 7.44 -7.11 -10.58
CA GLU A 309 8.67 -6.33 -10.41
C GLU A 309 8.39 -4.92 -10.89
N PRO A 310 7.72 -4.08 -10.07
CA PRO A 310 7.24 -2.77 -10.51
C PRO A 310 8.35 -1.87 -11.05
N LEU A 311 9.58 -2.01 -10.52
CA LEU A 311 10.74 -1.23 -10.94
C LEU A 311 11.13 -1.46 -12.40
N SER A 312 10.81 -2.63 -12.97
CA SER A 312 11.02 -2.90 -14.40
C SER A 312 10.10 -2.10 -15.32
N TRP A 313 9.07 -1.44 -14.78
CA TRP A 313 8.07 -0.72 -15.56
C TRP A 313 8.38 0.76 -15.73
N ILE A 314 9.51 1.26 -15.20
CA ILE A 314 9.81 2.70 -15.16
C ILE A 314 9.70 3.37 -16.53
N ASP A 315 10.16 2.69 -17.59
CA ASP A 315 10.14 3.20 -18.96
C ASP A 315 8.73 3.19 -19.59
N SER A 316 7.81 2.40 -19.01
CA SER A 316 6.39 2.36 -19.41
C SER A 316 5.54 3.38 -18.65
N LEU A 317 6.09 4.03 -17.62
CA LEU A 317 5.37 5.01 -16.82
C LEU A 317 5.38 6.39 -17.52
N PRO A 318 4.26 7.14 -17.50
CA PRO A 318 4.12 8.37 -18.27
C PRO A 318 5.17 9.44 -17.98
N ASN A 319 5.57 9.58 -16.71
CA ASN A 319 6.59 10.54 -16.27
C ASN A 319 7.14 10.17 -14.89
N ILE A 320 8.18 10.88 -14.44
CA ILE A 320 8.85 10.59 -13.17
C ILE A 320 7.95 10.85 -11.94
N GLN A 321 7.07 11.86 -11.99
CA GLN A 321 6.16 12.15 -10.87
C GLN A 321 5.19 11.00 -10.67
N TYR A 322 4.61 10.54 -11.77
CA TYR A 322 3.77 9.37 -11.81
C TYR A 322 4.51 8.16 -11.26
N ALA A 323 5.74 7.94 -11.71
CA ALA A 323 6.54 6.81 -11.25
C ALA A 323 6.79 6.84 -9.74
N ILE A 324 7.15 8.01 -9.20
CA ILE A 324 7.33 8.19 -7.76
C ILE A 324 6.03 7.90 -7.02
N ASP A 325 4.92 8.53 -7.42
CA ASP A 325 3.61 8.37 -6.78
C ASP A 325 3.12 6.91 -6.84
N PHE A 326 3.28 6.27 -7.99
CA PHE A 326 2.95 4.86 -8.22
C PHE A 326 3.77 3.95 -7.30
N TYR A 327 5.09 4.14 -7.24
CA TYR A 327 5.96 3.32 -6.40
C TYR A 327 5.81 3.61 -4.91
N LEU A 328 5.45 4.81 -4.50
CA LEU A 328 5.15 5.11 -3.10
C LEU A 328 4.02 4.23 -2.55
N ARG A 329 3.07 3.81 -3.37
CA ARG A 329 1.95 2.94 -2.97
C ARG A 329 2.25 1.44 -3.00
N ARG A 330 3.44 1.02 -3.47
CA ARG A 330 3.78 -0.40 -3.63
C ARG A 330 4.59 -0.93 -2.44
N GLN A 331 4.43 -2.22 -2.19
CA GLN A 331 5.21 -2.87 -1.14
C GLN A 331 6.67 -3.01 -1.57
N GLY A 332 7.59 -2.65 -0.67
CA GLY A 332 9.04 -2.87 -0.86
C GLY A 332 9.75 -1.89 -1.82
N THR A 333 9.05 -0.89 -2.36
CA THR A 333 9.60 0.07 -3.35
C THR A 333 10.02 1.41 -2.76
N LEU A 334 9.80 1.65 -1.45
CA LEU A 334 10.10 2.93 -0.81
C LEU A 334 11.52 3.43 -1.09
N PRO A 335 12.60 2.64 -0.92
CA PRO A 335 13.96 3.11 -1.21
C PRO A 335 14.13 3.58 -2.66
N SER A 336 13.51 2.88 -3.60
CA SER A 336 13.54 3.23 -5.03
C SER A 336 12.73 4.50 -5.31
N SER A 337 11.58 4.70 -4.66
CA SER A 337 10.81 5.94 -4.74
C SER A 337 11.62 7.15 -4.23
N LEU A 338 12.33 6.99 -3.11
CA LEU A 338 13.21 8.03 -2.56
C LEU A 338 14.37 8.34 -3.54
N ASN A 339 14.97 7.31 -4.14
CA ASN A 339 16.02 7.51 -5.14
C ASN A 339 15.50 8.24 -6.40
N LEU A 340 14.30 7.90 -6.88
CA LEU A 340 13.68 8.60 -8.01
C LEU A 340 13.35 10.05 -7.68
N MET A 341 12.95 10.35 -6.45
CA MET A 341 12.81 11.74 -6.00
C MET A 341 14.14 12.48 -6.01
N LYS A 342 15.23 11.84 -5.55
CA LYS A 342 16.59 12.39 -5.64
C LYS A 342 16.93 12.72 -7.09
N GLU A 343 16.80 11.75 -7.99
CA GLU A 343 17.08 11.92 -9.42
C GLU A 343 16.21 12.99 -10.09
N ALA A 344 14.94 13.11 -9.69
CA ALA A 344 14.04 14.16 -10.16
C ALA A 344 14.55 15.55 -9.76
N ILE A 345 14.98 15.73 -8.51
CA ILE A 345 15.55 17.00 -8.03
C ILE A 345 16.86 17.31 -8.74
N LEU A 346 17.76 16.34 -8.87
CA LEU A 346 19.04 16.50 -9.57
C LEU A 346 18.84 16.90 -11.05
N SER A 347 17.74 16.45 -11.66
CA SER A 347 17.38 16.76 -13.04
C SER A 347 16.43 17.97 -13.17
N ASN A 348 16.20 18.74 -12.12
CA ASN A 348 15.27 19.88 -12.07
C ASN A 348 13.83 19.55 -12.54
N LYS A 349 13.40 18.29 -12.41
CA LYS A 349 12.04 17.85 -12.74
C LYS A 349 11.12 18.18 -11.58
N SER A 350 9.97 18.80 -11.86
CA SER A 350 8.98 19.17 -10.84
C SER A 350 8.63 17.99 -9.92
N ILE A 351 8.68 18.20 -8.61
CA ILE A 351 8.27 17.23 -7.58
C ILE A 351 7.25 17.81 -6.58
N GLU A 352 6.72 19.00 -6.86
CA GLU A 352 5.87 19.74 -5.92
C GLU A 352 4.64 18.94 -5.47
N PHE A 353 3.99 18.26 -6.43
CA PHE A 353 2.83 17.41 -6.13
C PHE A 353 3.17 16.26 -5.17
N ILE A 354 4.36 15.66 -5.33
CA ILE A 354 4.80 14.55 -4.49
C ILE A 354 5.08 15.03 -3.07
N LEU A 355 5.80 16.14 -2.90
CA LEU A 355 6.13 16.69 -1.58
C LEU A 355 4.86 17.00 -0.77
N LYS A 356 3.82 17.53 -1.42
CA LYS A 356 2.50 17.75 -0.80
C LYS A 356 1.86 16.46 -0.31
N LYS A 357 1.97 15.38 -1.08
CA LYS A 357 1.43 14.05 -0.70
C LYS A 357 2.20 13.41 0.44
N LEU A 358 3.52 13.55 0.50
CA LEU A 358 4.35 12.93 1.54
C LEU A 358 3.97 13.37 2.96
N VAL A 359 3.51 14.61 3.11
CA VAL A 359 3.13 15.17 4.40
C VAL A 359 1.70 14.82 4.79
N ARG A 360 0.80 14.69 3.80
CA ARG A 360 -0.58 14.28 4.02
C ARG A 360 -0.58 12.80 4.38
N LYS A 361 -1.20 12.44 5.51
CA LYS A 361 -1.44 11.02 5.85
C LYS A 361 -2.46 10.43 4.87
N GLU A 362 -2.00 9.99 3.71
CA GLU A 362 -2.81 9.22 2.76
C GLU A 362 -2.84 7.74 3.20
N GLU A 363 -4.02 7.12 3.23
CA GLU A 363 -4.25 5.76 3.76
C GLU A 363 -3.44 4.65 3.05
N HIS A 364 -2.79 4.96 1.92
CA HIS A 364 -2.13 3.99 1.05
C HIS A 364 -0.68 4.33 0.72
N ILE A 365 -0.14 5.40 1.30
CA ILE A 365 1.29 5.74 1.23
C ILE A 365 1.88 5.36 2.60
N PRO A 366 2.99 4.59 2.64
CA PRO A 366 3.65 4.29 3.89
C PRO A 366 4.04 5.60 4.59
N LEU A 367 4.02 5.60 5.92
CA LEU A 367 4.46 6.78 6.68
C LEU A 367 5.94 7.04 6.40
N ILE A 368 6.24 8.16 5.75
CA ILE A 368 7.61 8.61 5.47
C ILE A 368 7.98 9.68 6.47
N THR A 369 9.08 9.44 7.18
CA THR A 369 9.59 10.35 8.22
C THR A 369 10.40 11.50 7.60
N GLN A 370 10.55 12.60 8.35
CA GLN A 370 11.40 13.72 7.92
C GLN A 370 12.86 13.25 7.76
N ASP A 371 13.39 12.44 8.69
CA ASP A 371 14.72 11.83 8.59
C ASP A 371 14.92 11.04 7.29
N GLN A 372 13.95 10.23 6.87
CA GLN A 372 14.08 9.47 5.61
C GLN A 372 14.20 10.38 4.39
N ILE A 373 13.40 11.44 4.31
CA ILE A 373 13.45 12.41 3.21
C ILE A 373 14.74 13.23 3.28
N TYR A 374 15.13 13.67 4.48
CA TYR A 374 16.38 14.37 4.73
C TYR A 374 17.58 13.53 4.28
N THR A 375 17.73 12.32 4.80
CA THR A 375 18.91 11.47 4.61
C THR A 375 18.99 10.89 3.19
N SER A 376 17.86 10.48 2.61
CA SER A 376 17.82 9.77 1.32
C SER A 376 17.69 10.69 0.11
N VAL A 377 17.12 11.88 0.29
CA VAL A 377 16.81 12.81 -0.81
C VAL A 377 17.62 14.10 -0.66
N PHE A 378 17.26 14.97 0.29
CA PHE A 378 17.79 16.35 0.30
C PHE A 378 19.28 16.43 0.62
N LEU A 379 19.75 15.66 1.60
CA LEU A 379 21.18 15.64 1.97
C LEU A 379 22.04 15.12 0.82
N GLN A 380 21.55 14.14 0.06
CA GLN A 380 22.27 13.60 -1.10
C GLN A 380 22.29 14.62 -2.24
N CYS A 381 21.16 15.26 -2.56
CA CYS A 381 21.11 16.32 -3.57
C CYS A 381 22.08 17.47 -3.25
N PHE A 382 22.16 17.89 -1.99
CA PHE A 382 23.07 18.96 -1.56
C PHE A 382 24.55 18.59 -1.74
N LYS A 383 24.91 17.31 -1.55
CA LYS A 383 26.28 16.80 -1.74
C LYS A 383 26.66 16.66 -3.22
N GLU A 384 25.73 16.28 -4.08
CA GLU A 384 25.97 15.96 -5.51
C GLU A 384 26.03 17.21 -6.43
N ASN A 385 26.25 18.43 -5.90
CA ASN A 385 26.31 19.70 -6.66
C ASN A 385 25.09 19.95 -7.58
N CYS A 386 23.89 19.79 -7.02
CA CYS A 386 22.64 20.12 -7.72
C CYS A 386 22.48 21.64 -7.95
N ASP A 387 21.49 22.00 -8.79
CA ASP A 387 20.99 23.37 -8.86
C ASP A 387 20.46 23.81 -7.49
N LEU A 388 21.17 24.73 -6.85
CA LEU A 388 20.86 25.19 -5.51
C LEU A 388 19.55 25.97 -5.45
N SER A 389 19.18 26.68 -6.52
CA SER A 389 17.91 27.41 -6.58
C SER A 389 16.74 26.43 -6.58
N TYR A 390 16.84 25.39 -7.41
CA TYR A 390 15.83 24.34 -7.47
C TYR A 390 15.73 23.56 -6.14
N LEU A 391 16.86 23.14 -5.57
CA LEU A 391 16.90 22.44 -4.28
C LEU A 391 16.29 23.30 -3.16
N THR A 392 16.64 24.58 -3.11
CA THR A 392 16.08 25.54 -2.13
C THR A 392 14.56 25.55 -2.23
N LYS A 393 14.02 25.74 -3.44
CA LYS A 393 12.56 25.75 -3.66
C LYS A 393 11.90 24.44 -3.23
N ALA A 394 12.50 23.30 -3.53
CA ALA A 394 11.97 22.00 -3.16
C ALA A 394 11.93 21.80 -1.63
N ILE A 395 13.00 22.15 -0.92
CA ILE A 395 13.07 22.03 0.54
C ILE A 395 12.07 23.00 1.19
N LEU A 396 12.04 24.27 0.77
CA LEU A 396 11.11 25.27 1.33
C LEU A 396 9.64 24.87 1.12
N LEU A 397 9.31 24.29 -0.04
CA LEU A 397 7.98 23.75 -0.28
C LEU A 397 7.66 22.61 0.68
N TYR A 398 8.60 21.69 0.90
CA TYR A 398 8.40 20.60 1.87
C TYR A 398 8.20 21.14 3.30
N CYS A 399 9.02 22.10 3.74
CA CYS A 399 8.86 22.77 5.04
C CYS A 399 7.50 23.46 5.16
N LYS A 400 7.05 24.16 4.10
CA LYS A 400 5.73 24.79 4.06
C LYS A 400 4.61 23.78 4.27
N GLU A 401 4.68 22.62 3.61
CA GLU A 401 3.68 21.57 3.77
C GLU A 401 3.71 20.95 5.18
N LEU A 402 4.89 20.77 5.79
CA LEU A 402 5.00 20.33 7.18
C LEU A 402 4.28 21.31 8.14
N ILE A 403 4.58 22.61 8.02
CA ILE A 403 3.98 23.66 8.84
C ILE A 403 2.47 23.74 8.62
N PHE A 404 2.01 23.66 7.37
CA PHE A 404 0.58 23.67 7.04
C PHE A 404 -0.18 22.51 7.71
N ASN A 405 0.48 21.37 7.93
CA ASN A 405 -0.08 20.21 8.61
C ASN A 405 0.25 20.17 10.12
N ASN A 406 0.71 21.29 10.71
CA ASN A 406 1.11 21.42 12.11
C ASN A 406 2.22 20.42 12.54
N ILE A 407 3.15 20.13 11.63
CA ILE A 407 4.33 19.31 11.91
C ILE A 407 5.54 20.24 12.05
N THR A 408 6.19 20.16 13.21
CA THR A 408 7.42 20.92 13.51
C THR A 408 8.60 20.38 12.70
N LEU A 409 9.48 21.28 12.22
CA LEU A 409 10.69 20.88 11.53
C LEU A 409 11.65 20.16 12.49
N GLU A 410 12.24 19.06 12.04
CA GLU A 410 13.32 18.41 12.77
C GLU A 410 14.64 19.17 12.60
N LEU A 411 15.45 19.25 13.66
CA LEU A 411 16.70 20.02 13.71
C LEU A 411 17.64 19.74 12.52
N GLN A 412 17.71 18.50 12.06
CA GLN A 412 18.55 18.12 10.92
C GLN A 412 18.11 18.78 9.61
N LEU A 413 16.79 18.90 9.41
CA LEU A 413 16.20 19.56 8.26
C LEU A 413 16.38 21.08 8.37
N GLU A 414 16.18 21.67 9.55
CA GLU A 414 16.45 23.10 9.80
C GLU A 414 17.90 23.47 9.44
N MET A 415 18.86 22.69 9.94
CA MET A 415 20.28 22.91 9.65
C MET A 415 20.62 22.76 8.17
N LEU A 416 19.93 21.86 7.44
CA LEU A 416 20.10 21.73 6.01
C LEU A 416 19.53 22.93 5.26
N VAL A 417 18.33 23.39 5.62
CA VAL A 417 17.69 24.59 5.04
C VAL A 417 18.64 25.79 5.16
N ILE A 418 19.17 26.02 6.36
CA ILE A 418 20.11 27.12 6.62
C ILE A 418 21.35 27.01 5.71
N ARG A 419 21.98 25.83 5.65
CA ARG A 419 23.19 25.61 4.82
C ARG A 419 22.91 25.80 3.34
N VAL A 420 21.75 25.35 2.86
CA VAL A 420 21.33 25.50 1.45
C VAL A 420 21.11 26.97 1.13
N LEU A 421 20.38 27.71 1.97
CA LEU A 421 20.11 29.14 1.77
C LEU A 421 21.38 29.99 1.77
N ILE A 422 22.31 29.72 2.69
CA ILE A 422 23.61 30.41 2.74
C ILE A 422 24.39 30.13 1.44
N LYS A 423 24.45 28.87 1.00
CA LYS A 423 25.19 28.49 -0.21
C LYS A 423 24.54 29.09 -1.47
N ALA A 424 23.21 29.22 -1.48
CA ALA A 424 22.44 29.87 -2.55
C ALA A 424 22.44 31.41 -2.46
N GLN A 425 22.98 32.00 -1.38
CA GLN A 425 22.91 33.42 -1.05
C GLN A 425 21.48 34.00 -0.97
N ASP A 426 20.49 33.16 -0.65
CA ASP A 426 19.09 33.58 -0.45
C ASP A 426 18.86 33.99 1.01
N PHE A 427 19.42 35.15 1.35
CA PHE A 427 19.36 35.69 2.70
C PHE A 427 17.98 36.25 3.08
N VAL A 428 17.16 36.60 2.08
CA VAL A 428 15.78 37.07 2.31
C VAL A 428 14.94 35.92 2.84
N ALA A 429 14.97 34.76 2.18
CA ALA A 429 14.25 33.59 2.67
C ALA A 429 14.76 33.13 4.04
N LEU A 430 16.08 33.20 4.29
CA LEU A 430 16.63 32.87 5.61
C LEU A 430 16.10 33.80 6.70
N GLN A 431 16.08 35.11 6.45
CA GLN A 431 15.53 36.10 7.37
C GLN A 431 14.05 35.84 7.67
N ASP A 432 13.24 35.54 6.65
CA ASP A 432 11.83 35.25 6.83
C ASP A 432 11.61 34.01 7.71
N LEU A 433 12.34 32.91 7.46
CA LEU A 433 12.20 31.69 8.25
C LEU A 433 12.55 31.88 9.73
N ILE A 434 13.53 32.73 10.03
CA ILE A 434 13.92 33.04 11.42
C ILE A 434 12.88 33.97 12.06
N THR A 435 12.49 35.04 11.36
CA THR A 435 11.57 36.06 11.87
C THR A 435 10.19 35.48 12.17
N TYR A 436 9.72 34.55 11.35
CA TYR A 436 8.45 33.85 11.55
C TYR A 436 8.56 32.61 12.46
N HIS A 437 9.71 32.39 13.13
CA HIS A 437 9.97 31.25 14.01
C HIS A 437 9.67 29.89 13.37
N ILE A 438 9.89 29.78 12.06
CA ILE A 438 9.82 28.50 11.36
C ILE A 438 11.03 27.65 11.72
N ILE A 439 12.20 28.29 11.78
CA ILE A 439 13.41 27.71 12.37
C ILE A 439 13.36 27.98 13.87
N ALA A 440 13.47 26.93 14.68
CA ALA A 440 13.49 27.07 16.12
C ALA A 440 14.73 27.87 16.59
N ASP A 441 14.55 28.71 17.61
CA ASP A 441 15.66 29.43 18.21
C ASP A 441 16.66 28.44 18.82
N SER A 442 17.94 28.58 18.44
CA SER A 442 19.04 27.78 18.98
C SER A 442 20.29 28.63 19.12
N LYS A 443 21.06 28.39 20.18
CA LYS A 443 22.36 29.03 20.41
C LYS A 443 23.27 28.87 19.18
N ASP A 444 23.33 27.68 18.62
CA ASP A 444 24.25 27.37 17.52
C ASP A 444 23.83 28.08 16.24
N ILE A 445 22.52 28.20 15.99
CA ILE A 445 21.96 28.92 14.85
C ILE A 445 22.20 30.42 15.00
N ALA A 446 21.95 30.98 16.19
CA ALA A 446 22.18 32.39 16.48
C ALA A 446 23.64 32.79 16.21
N LEU A 447 24.59 32.03 16.76
CA LEU A 447 26.02 32.29 16.57
C LEU A 447 26.46 32.13 15.11
N LEU A 448 25.90 31.14 14.40
CA LEU A 448 26.15 30.96 12.96
C LEU A 448 25.68 32.17 12.15
N ILE A 449 24.47 32.69 12.41
CA ILE A 449 23.91 33.86 11.72
C ILE A 449 24.76 35.12 11.95
N VAL A 450 25.26 35.31 13.18
CA VAL A 450 26.17 36.44 13.48
C VAL A 450 27.52 36.29 12.77
N ASP A 451 28.12 35.09 12.76
CA ASP A 451 29.38 34.88 12.03
C ASP A 451 29.20 35.10 10.52
N LEU A 452 28.04 34.74 9.97
CA LEU A 452 27.71 35.00 8.57
C LEU A 452 27.58 36.47 8.25
N SER A 453 27.05 37.29 9.15
CA SER A 453 26.95 38.74 8.92
C SER A 453 28.33 39.42 8.86
N LYS A 454 29.36 38.83 9.51
CA LYS A 454 30.75 39.31 9.41
C LYS A 454 31.39 38.99 8.06
N ARG A 455 31.01 37.87 7.43
CA ARG A 455 31.70 37.31 6.25
C ARG A 455 30.95 37.49 4.93
N SER A 456 29.68 37.89 4.97
CA SER A 456 28.79 37.90 3.79
C SER A 456 28.02 39.22 3.66
N THR A 457 27.22 39.34 2.59
CA THR A 457 26.32 40.48 2.35
C THR A 457 25.06 40.45 3.23
N PHE A 458 24.95 39.51 4.17
CA PHE A 458 23.79 39.39 5.06
C PHE A 458 23.81 40.43 6.19
N GLN A 459 23.47 41.67 5.85
CA GLN A 459 23.52 42.82 6.77
C GLN A 459 22.66 42.63 8.03
N TYR A 460 21.50 41.97 7.91
CA TYR A 460 20.58 41.78 9.05
C TYR A 460 20.95 40.60 9.97
N GLY A 461 21.96 39.79 9.61
CA GLY A 461 22.31 38.59 10.38
C GLY A 461 22.77 38.89 11.81
N TYR A 462 23.46 40.02 12.01
CA TYR A 462 23.89 40.42 13.35
C TYR A 462 22.69 40.62 14.29
N LEU A 463 21.72 41.44 13.86
CA LEU A 463 20.54 41.76 14.65
C LEU A 463 19.68 40.52 14.91
N LEU A 464 19.46 39.68 13.89
CA LEU A 464 18.67 38.45 14.03
C LEU A 464 19.30 37.46 15.02
N GLY A 465 20.63 37.32 14.98
CA GLY A 465 21.32 36.43 15.90
C GLY A 465 21.28 36.94 17.34
N ILE A 466 21.46 38.25 17.55
CA ILE A 466 21.28 38.86 18.88
C ILE A 466 19.84 38.67 19.38
N ASP A 467 18.84 38.99 18.57
CA ASP A 467 17.43 38.85 18.89
C ASP A 467 17.06 37.39 19.27
N MET A 468 17.61 36.41 18.55
CA MET A 468 17.49 34.98 18.91
C MET A 468 18.13 34.67 20.28
N LEU A 469 19.31 35.21 20.60
CA LEU A 469 19.94 35.02 21.91
C LEU A 469 19.13 35.66 23.05
N TYR A 470 18.51 36.82 22.81
CA TYR A 470 17.61 37.47 23.76
C TYR A 470 16.38 36.61 24.06
N ARG A 471 15.72 36.06 23.03
CA ARG A 471 14.58 35.15 23.23
C ARG A 471 14.96 33.89 23.99
N LEU A 472 16.17 33.37 23.77
CA LEU A 472 16.74 32.24 24.51
C LEU A 472 17.25 32.61 25.91
N LYS A 473 17.24 33.90 26.29
CA LYS A 473 17.79 34.44 27.55
C LYS A 473 19.28 34.12 27.76
N LEU A 474 20.03 34.02 26.67
CA LEU A 474 21.47 33.76 26.68
C LEU A 474 22.26 35.07 26.71
N TYR A 475 21.99 35.90 27.70
CA TYR A 475 22.49 37.28 27.78
C TYR A 475 24.02 37.37 27.86
N THR A 476 24.69 36.45 28.56
CA THR A 476 26.16 36.40 28.63
C THR A 476 26.82 36.18 27.27
N ILE A 477 26.20 35.34 26.43
CA ILE A 477 26.67 35.08 25.08
C ILE A 477 26.35 36.26 24.16
N ALA A 478 25.16 36.87 24.30
CA ALA A 478 24.81 38.08 23.55
C ALA A 478 25.80 39.22 23.84
N MET A 479 26.15 39.44 25.11
CA MET A 479 27.16 40.43 25.51
C MET A 479 28.53 40.13 24.91
N ASP A 480 29.01 38.88 24.95
CA ASP A 480 30.29 38.49 24.32
C ASP A 480 30.29 38.78 22.81
N VAL A 481 29.16 38.54 22.14
CA VAL A 481 28.99 38.80 20.71
C VAL A 481 28.97 40.30 20.41
N MET A 482 28.23 41.11 21.19
CA MET A 482 28.16 42.57 21.05
C MET A 482 29.52 43.24 21.24
N ILE A 483 30.26 42.84 22.28
CA ILE A 483 31.64 43.31 22.53
C ILE A 483 32.52 42.99 21.32
N SER A 484 32.42 41.78 20.76
CA SER A 484 33.21 41.38 19.58
C SER A 484 32.93 42.20 18.32
N GLN A 485 31.81 42.95 18.28
CA GLN A 485 31.41 43.84 17.19
C GLN A 485 31.64 45.32 17.51
N GLY A 486 32.02 45.64 18.76
CA GLY A 486 32.23 47.00 19.22
C GLY A 486 30.99 47.70 19.79
N ASP A 487 29.90 46.97 20.04
CA ASP A 487 28.63 47.54 20.57
C ASP A 487 28.65 47.63 22.11
N TYR A 488 29.62 48.36 22.65
CA TYR A 488 29.86 48.46 24.10
C TYR A 488 28.70 49.11 24.86
N VAL A 489 28.06 50.13 24.28
CA VAL A 489 26.95 50.85 24.91
C VAL A 489 25.74 49.93 25.07
N GLU A 490 25.39 49.20 24.02
CA GLU A 490 24.27 48.25 24.06
C GLU A 490 24.55 47.09 25.02
N THR A 491 25.82 46.65 25.11
CA THR A 491 26.26 45.66 26.09
C THR A 491 26.04 46.14 27.54
N MET A 492 26.37 47.41 27.83
CA MET A 492 26.17 47.99 29.16
C MET A 492 24.67 48.13 29.49
N ASN A 493 23.86 48.56 28.52
CA ASN A 493 22.39 48.61 28.67
C ASN A 493 21.82 47.23 28.99
N LEU A 494 22.23 46.21 28.23
CA LEU A 494 21.82 44.82 28.46
C LEU A 494 22.20 44.32 29.86
N LEU A 495 23.41 44.64 30.34
CA LEU A 495 23.87 44.25 31.66
C LEU A 495 23.06 44.93 32.79
N MET A 496 22.65 46.18 32.59
CA MET A 496 21.78 46.91 33.53
C MET A 496 20.37 46.32 33.57
N ASP A 497 19.79 46.02 32.40
CA ASP A 497 18.44 45.47 32.29
C ASP A 497 18.35 44.01 32.76
N HIS A 498 19.44 43.25 32.58
CA HIS A 498 19.54 41.84 32.91
C HIS A 498 20.85 41.53 33.67
N PRO A 499 20.90 41.74 35.00
CA PRO A 499 22.09 41.49 35.81
C PRO A 499 22.56 40.03 35.68
N CYS A 500 23.82 39.84 35.32
CA CYS A 500 24.44 38.52 35.13
C CYS A 500 25.56 38.30 36.16
N PRO A 501 25.27 37.75 37.35
CA PRO A 501 26.26 37.55 38.41
C PRO A 501 27.41 36.65 37.92
N GLY A 502 28.65 37.13 38.07
CA GLY A 502 29.85 36.41 37.65
C GLY A 502 30.25 36.58 36.18
N TYR A 503 29.61 37.49 35.43
CA TYR A 503 30.11 37.90 34.12
C TYR A 503 31.41 38.69 34.25
N ASP A 504 32.43 38.34 33.44
CA ASP A 504 33.75 38.97 33.49
C ASP A 504 33.71 40.37 32.86
N LEU A 505 33.50 41.39 33.70
CA LEU A 505 33.45 42.79 33.29
C LEU A 505 34.78 43.31 32.71
N SER A 506 35.90 42.61 32.93
CA SER A 506 37.19 42.99 32.34
C SER A 506 37.20 42.88 30.81
N LYS A 507 36.26 42.13 30.23
CA LYS A 507 36.07 42.01 28.78
C LYS A 507 35.66 43.32 28.10
N LEU A 508 34.95 44.20 28.81
CA LEU A 508 34.57 45.51 28.27
C LEU A 508 35.80 46.39 27.97
N HIS A 509 36.91 46.17 28.68
CA HIS A 509 38.08 47.04 28.62
C HIS A 509 39.16 46.60 27.61
N LYS A 510 39.10 45.36 27.10
CA LYS A 510 40.21 44.77 26.33
C LYS A 510 40.23 45.12 24.83
N ASP A 511 39.11 45.52 24.24
CA ASP A 511 38.97 45.63 22.78
C ASP A 511 38.53 47.02 22.25
N SER A 512 38.44 48.05 23.12
CA SER A 512 37.92 49.36 22.70
C SER A 512 39.05 50.31 22.24
N ASN A 513 39.09 50.60 20.93
CA ASN A 513 40.06 51.50 20.29
C ASN A 513 39.67 52.99 20.36
N ASP A 514 38.51 53.33 20.92
CA ASP A 514 37.99 54.69 21.02
C ASP A 514 38.13 55.24 22.45
N ALA A 515 38.74 56.43 22.57
CA ALA A 515 39.00 57.08 23.85
C ALA A 515 37.70 57.49 24.57
N TYR A 516 36.66 57.85 23.83
CA TYR A 516 35.37 58.23 24.38
C TYR A 516 34.63 57.00 24.96
N THR A 517 34.61 55.91 24.21
CA THR A 517 34.06 54.62 24.66
C THR A 517 34.79 54.09 25.91
N ASN A 518 36.12 54.19 25.97
CA ASN A 518 36.90 53.83 27.17
C ASN A 518 36.54 54.67 28.41
N MET A 519 36.25 55.96 28.23
CA MET A 519 35.83 56.84 29.33
C MET A 519 34.48 56.40 29.92
N ILE A 520 33.49 56.12 29.06
CA ILE A 520 32.16 55.65 29.49
C ILE A 520 32.27 54.29 30.19
N ILE A 521 33.06 53.36 29.64
CA ILE A 521 33.26 52.04 30.26
C ILE A 521 33.92 52.17 31.64
N GLN A 522 34.90 53.05 31.80
CA GLN A 522 35.56 53.30 33.09
C GLN A 522 34.61 53.91 34.13
N GLU A 523 33.72 54.81 33.71
CA GLU A 523 32.69 55.39 34.57
C GLU A 523 31.65 54.33 34.99
N PHE A 524 31.16 53.52 34.04
CA PHE A 524 30.25 52.42 34.30
C PHE A 524 30.83 51.37 35.26
N LEU A 525 32.10 51.01 35.10
CA LEU A 525 32.79 50.06 35.99
C LEU A 525 32.93 50.64 37.41
N LYS A 526 33.25 51.92 37.58
CA LYS A 526 33.33 52.55 38.91
C LYS A 526 32.03 52.46 39.69
N ASP A 527 30.90 52.56 39.01
CA ASP A 527 29.58 52.55 39.63
C ASP A 527 29.04 51.14 39.91
N ASN A 528 29.61 50.10 39.28
CA ASN A 528 29.07 48.73 39.30
C ASN A 528 30.08 47.65 39.77
N ILE A 529 31.28 48.00 40.23
CA ILE A 529 32.18 47.07 40.94
C ILE A 529 31.65 46.89 42.38
N TYR A 530 30.91 45.80 42.61
CA TYR A 530 30.64 45.23 43.94
C TYR A 530 30.86 43.71 43.93
#